data_AF-A0A8T6WR96-F1
#
_entry.id   AF-A0A8T6WR96-F1
#
_cell.length_a   1.000
_cell.length_b   1.000
_cell.length_c   1.000
_cell.angle_alpha   90.00
_cell.angle_beta   90.00
_cell.angle_gamma   90.00
#
_symmetry.space_group_name_H-M   'P 1'
#
loop_
_entity.id
_entity.type
_entity.pdbx_description
1 polymer ?
#
loop_
_entity_poly.entity_id
_entity_poly.type
_entity_poly.pdbx_seq_one_letter_code
_entity_poly.pdbx_strand_id
1 'polypeptide(L)'
;SIIEEEGYRPQIGYRGRDYVPFFFECMNNGCNRNRVELKYIKENTQAYIRGICNRCEEEYSFNINPSKPDLSDIIDWISPRVDSRQIIVDSVLPVLAHIGGPGETSYYAEVIPSAEYLGIPFPIFLRYTRTFYNTPWNNHGAKELEILDLPTLTEKRLFNSISLWVEGRNNQDSDTIREAHQKIHQAV
;
A
#
# COMPACT_ATOMS: atom_id res chain seq x y z
N SER A 1 -0.33 -17.61 4.04
CA SER A 1 0.77 -16.76 4.55
C SER A 1 0.53 -16.50 6.03
N ILE A 2 1.53 -16.03 6.80
CA ILE A 2 1.33 -15.69 8.24
C ILE A 2 0.10 -14.78 8.44
N ILE A 3 -0.15 -13.87 7.49
CA ILE A 3 -1.30 -12.94 7.54
C ILE A 3 -2.64 -13.65 7.39
N GLU A 4 -2.73 -14.63 6.49
CA GLU A 4 -3.94 -15.43 6.29
C GLU A 4 -4.18 -16.40 7.45
N GLU A 5 -3.11 -16.95 8.03
CA GLU A 5 -3.15 -17.82 9.22
C GLU A 5 -3.72 -17.08 10.43
N GLU A 6 -3.43 -15.78 10.54
CA GLU A 6 -3.99 -14.88 11.56
C GLU A 6 -5.38 -14.31 11.19
N GLY A 7 -5.99 -14.77 10.09
CA GLY A 7 -7.36 -14.39 9.69
C GLY A 7 -7.48 -13.05 8.96
N TYR A 8 -6.36 -12.44 8.55
CA TYR A 8 -6.33 -11.20 7.78
C TYR A 8 -6.25 -11.46 6.27
N ARG A 9 -6.58 -10.44 5.47
CA ARG A 9 -6.47 -10.51 4.01
C ARG A 9 -5.24 -9.74 3.52
N PRO A 10 -4.32 -10.39 2.79
CA PRO A 10 -3.20 -9.69 2.17
C PRO A 10 -3.72 -8.63 1.19
N GLN A 11 -3.09 -7.47 1.19
CA GLN A 11 -3.37 -6.36 0.28
C GLN A 11 -2.36 -6.31 -0.87
N ILE A 12 -1.20 -6.93 -0.71
CA ILE A 12 -0.26 -7.13 -1.82
C ILE A 12 -0.67 -8.38 -2.59
N GLY A 13 -0.69 -8.29 -3.92
CA GLY A 13 -0.89 -9.46 -4.78
C GLY A 13 0.18 -10.54 -4.56
N TYR A 14 -0.19 -11.80 -4.76
CA TYR A 14 0.70 -12.94 -4.53
C TYR A 14 2.10 -12.77 -5.17
N ARG A 15 3.15 -13.04 -4.38
CA ARG A 15 4.54 -13.03 -4.83
C ARG A 15 5.01 -14.46 -5.07
N GLY A 16 5.06 -14.84 -6.34
CA GLY A 16 5.56 -16.14 -6.77
C GLY A 16 7.08 -16.28 -6.64
N ARG A 17 7.58 -17.48 -6.92
CA ARG A 17 9.04 -17.74 -6.96
C ARG A 17 9.75 -17.02 -8.11
N ASP A 18 9.00 -16.57 -9.12
CA ASP A 18 9.46 -15.78 -10.25
C ASP A 18 9.44 -14.27 -9.97
N TYR A 19 9.04 -13.85 -8.76
CA TYR A 19 8.90 -12.44 -8.43
C TYR A 19 10.25 -11.70 -8.39
N VAL A 20 10.27 -10.50 -8.99
CA VAL A 20 11.39 -9.56 -8.91
C VAL A 20 10.90 -8.31 -8.18
N PRO A 21 11.53 -7.91 -7.06
CA PRO A 21 11.05 -6.83 -6.21
C PRO A 21 11.32 -5.43 -6.78
N PHE A 22 11.50 -5.28 -8.09
CA PHE A 22 11.75 -4.01 -8.76
C PHE A 22 10.96 -3.94 -10.07
N PHE A 23 10.65 -2.73 -10.52
CA PHE A 23 10.30 -2.47 -11.91
C PHE A 23 11.57 -2.15 -12.69
N PHE A 24 11.61 -2.55 -13.95
CA PHE A 24 12.64 -2.12 -14.88
C PHE A 24 12.06 -1.08 -15.85
N GLU A 25 12.83 -0.06 -16.16
CA GLU A 25 12.49 0.97 -17.13
C GLU A 25 13.14 0.61 -18.47
N CYS A 26 12.33 0.52 -19.52
CA CYS A 26 12.82 0.23 -20.87
C CYS A 26 13.92 1.24 -21.28
N MET A 27 15.07 0.71 -21.72
CA MET A 27 16.25 1.47 -22.12
C MET A 27 16.07 2.13 -23.49
N ASN A 28 15.07 1.70 -24.26
CA ASN A 28 14.76 2.28 -25.54
C ASN A 28 14.23 3.71 -25.40
N ASN A 29 14.95 4.69 -25.96
CA ASN A 29 14.57 6.10 -25.90
C ASN A 29 13.17 6.38 -26.47
N GLY A 30 12.68 5.59 -27.42
CA GLY A 30 11.33 5.73 -27.99
C GLY A 30 10.20 5.31 -27.04
N CYS A 31 10.53 4.62 -25.94
CA CYS A 31 9.56 4.07 -25.01
C CYS A 31 9.24 4.96 -23.81
N ASN A 32 9.92 6.10 -23.64
CA ASN A 32 9.75 7.00 -22.49
C ASN A 32 9.79 6.27 -21.14
N ARG A 33 10.79 5.39 -20.93
CA ARG A 33 10.98 4.61 -19.69
C ARG A 33 9.75 3.78 -19.31
N ASN A 34 9.06 3.24 -20.30
CA ASN A 34 7.94 2.35 -20.06
C ASN A 34 8.35 1.18 -19.15
N ARG A 35 7.50 0.87 -18.16
CA ARG A 35 7.80 -0.17 -17.17
C ARG A 35 7.72 -1.55 -17.80
N VAL A 36 8.76 -2.34 -17.55
CA VAL A 36 8.88 -3.75 -17.93
C VAL A 36 8.79 -4.57 -16.66
N GLU A 37 7.87 -5.54 -16.67
CA GLU A 37 7.79 -6.53 -15.61
C GLU A 37 8.86 -7.60 -15.83
N LEU A 38 9.83 -7.61 -14.92
CA LEU A 38 10.87 -8.63 -14.87
C LEU A 38 10.42 -9.85 -14.05
N LYS A 39 10.87 -11.02 -14.48
CA LYS A 39 10.67 -12.31 -13.81
C LYS A 39 12.00 -13.00 -13.55
N TYR A 40 12.11 -13.61 -12.38
CA TYR A 40 13.23 -14.45 -11.99
C TYR A 40 13.08 -15.86 -12.56
N ILE A 41 14.11 -16.35 -13.23
CA ILE A 41 14.15 -17.67 -13.85
C ILE A 41 15.45 -18.34 -13.43
N LYS A 42 15.38 -19.51 -12.78
CA LYS A 42 16.55 -20.30 -12.40
C LYS A 42 16.73 -21.46 -13.36
N GLU A 43 17.87 -21.51 -14.05
CA GLU A 43 18.26 -22.55 -15.00
C GLU A 43 19.55 -23.21 -14.49
N ASN A 44 19.44 -24.39 -13.86
CA ASN A 44 20.56 -25.11 -13.25
C ASN A 44 21.33 -24.27 -12.21
N THR A 45 22.56 -23.90 -12.54
CA THR A 45 23.47 -23.08 -11.73
C THR A 45 23.37 -21.59 -12.03
N GLN A 46 22.68 -21.21 -13.09
CA GLN A 46 22.50 -19.82 -13.51
C GLN A 46 21.10 -19.33 -13.12
N ALA A 47 20.99 -18.03 -12.91
CA ALA A 47 19.72 -17.38 -12.73
C ALA A 47 19.65 -16.15 -13.63
N TYR A 48 18.46 -15.89 -14.14
CA TYR A 48 18.20 -14.79 -15.04
C TYR A 48 17.06 -13.96 -14.49
N ILE A 49 17.12 -12.67 -14.78
CA ILE A 49 15.98 -11.79 -14.66
C ILE A 49 15.59 -11.36 -16.08
N ARG A 50 14.39 -11.74 -16.53
CA ARG A 50 13.93 -11.53 -17.90
C ARG A 50 12.59 -10.81 -17.96
N GLY A 51 12.38 -10.01 -19.01
CA GLY A 51 11.10 -9.37 -19.28
C GLY A 51 11.04 -8.77 -20.68
N ILE A 52 9.84 -8.49 -21.16
CA ILE A 52 9.60 -7.95 -22.51
C ILE A 52 8.87 -6.62 -22.38
N CYS A 53 9.38 -5.59 -23.06
CA CYS A 53 8.69 -4.31 -23.10
C CYS A 53 7.40 -4.43 -23.92
N ASN A 54 6.23 -4.17 -23.31
CA ASN A 54 4.95 -4.22 -24.01
C ASN A 54 4.72 -3.11 -25.07
N ARG A 55 5.73 -2.25 -25.30
CA ARG A 55 5.64 -1.12 -26.25
C ARG A 55 6.55 -1.28 -27.46
N CYS A 56 7.81 -1.66 -27.26
CA CYS A 56 8.78 -1.89 -28.36
C CYS A 56 9.11 -3.36 -28.59
N GLU A 57 8.53 -4.27 -27.79
CA GLU A 57 8.77 -5.72 -27.84
C GLU A 57 10.23 -6.13 -27.59
N GLU A 58 11.06 -5.20 -27.10
CA GLU A 58 12.45 -5.47 -26.75
C GLU A 58 12.52 -6.41 -25.55
N GLU A 59 13.30 -7.47 -25.71
CA GLU A 59 13.57 -8.46 -24.68
C GLU A 59 14.78 -8.06 -23.85
N TYR A 60 14.60 -8.02 -22.53
CA TYR A 60 15.67 -7.80 -21.57
C TYR A 60 15.96 -9.10 -20.82
N SER A 61 17.23 -9.46 -20.72
CA SER A 61 17.68 -10.65 -19.98
C SER A 61 19.03 -10.39 -19.30
N PHE A 62 19.03 -10.41 -17.98
CA PHE A 62 20.21 -10.17 -17.15
C PHE A 62 20.57 -11.43 -16.38
N ASN A 63 21.81 -11.90 -16.52
CA ASN A 63 22.31 -13.05 -15.76
C ASN A 63 22.74 -12.57 -14.36
N ILE A 64 22.28 -13.28 -13.33
CA ILE A 64 22.58 -12.97 -11.93
C ILE A 64 23.08 -14.23 -11.21
N ASN A 65 23.99 -14.03 -10.27
CA ASN A 65 24.39 -15.10 -9.37
C ASN A 65 23.30 -15.29 -8.30
N PRO A 66 22.63 -16.46 -8.21
CA PRO A 66 21.54 -16.66 -7.25
C PRO A 66 22.00 -16.66 -5.79
N SER A 67 23.28 -16.92 -5.49
CA SER A 67 23.80 -16.86 -4.11
C SER A 67 24.31 -15.48 -3.72
N LYS A 68 24.60 -14.61 -4.69
CA LYS A 68 25.02 -13.23 -4.48
C LYS A 68 24.52 -12.35 -5.63
N PRO A 69 23.21 -12.02 -5.65
CA PRO A 69 22.64 -11.23 -6.74
C PRO A 69 23.29 -9.86 -6.82
N ASP A 70 23.62 -9.42 -8.03
CA ASP A 70 24.18 -8.10 -8.33
C ASP A 70 23.43 -7.52 -9.51
N LEU A 71 22.93 -6.30 -9.34
CA LEU A 71 22.14 -5.56 -10.33
C LEU A 71 22.81 -4.23 -10.72
N SER A 72 24.10 -4.08 -10.42
CA SER A 72 24.86 -2.84 -10.68
C SER A 72 24.77 -2.39 -12.14
N ASP A 73 24.75 -3.32 -13.09
CA ASP A 73 24.67 -3.04 -14.53
C ASP A 73 23.36 -2.35 -14.95
N ILE A 74 22.30 -2.48 -14.15
CA ILE A 74 20.96 -1.95 -14.46
C ILE A 74 20.42 -1.00 -13.39
N ILE A 75 21.26 -0.55 -12.46
CA ILE A 75 20.82 0.20 -11.27
C ILE A 75 20.08 1.49 -11.63
N ASP A 76 20.51 2.18 -12.69
CA ASP A 76 19.90 3.42 -13.19
C ASP A 76 18.56 3.21 -13.91
N TRP A 77 18.20 1.95 -14.15
CA TRP A 77 17.03 1.53 -14.91
C TRP A 77 16.04 0.74 -14.06
N ILE A 78 16.28 0.60 -12.76
CA ILE A 78 15.34 -0.08 -11.86
C ILE A 78 14.76 0.89 -10.84
N SER A 79 13.51 0.62 -10.45
CA SER A 79 12.82 1.35 -9.39
C SER A 79 12.13 0.36 -8.45
N PRO A 80 12.03 0.69 -7.16
CA PRO A 80 11.36 -0.19 -6.21
C PRO A 80 9.87 -0.38 -6.52
N ARG A 81 9.37 -1.56 -6.19
CA ARG A 81 7.93 -1.85 -6.06
C ARG A 81 7.45 -1.43 -4.67
N VAL A 82 6.15 -1.51 -4.42
CA VAL A 82 5.54 -1.07 -3.15
C VAL A 82 6.17 -1.74 -1.92
N ASP A 83 6.52 -3.01 -2.04
CA ASP A 83 7.10 -3.86 -1.00
C ASP A 83 8.60 -3.60 -0.78
N SER A 84 9.38 -3.46 -1.86
CA SER A 84 10.82 -3.20 -1.75
C SER A 84 11.18 -1.75 -1.48
N ARG A 85 10.29 -0.81 -1.84
CA ARG A 85 10.50 0.62 -1.57
C ARG A 85 10.80 0.85 -0.11
N GLN A 86 10.08 0.18 0.77
CA GLN A 86 10.26 0.38 2.20
C GLN A 86 11.61 -0.12 2.68
N ILE A 87 11.97 -1.33 2.29
CA ILE A 87 13.26 -1.96 2.61
C ILE A 87 14.42 -1.07 2.14
N ILE A 88 14.31 -0.47 0.95
CA ILE A 88 15.34 0.44 0.42
C ILE A 88 15.39 1.73 1.24
N VAL A 89 14.25 2.34 1.54
CA VAL A 89 14.20 3.58 2.33
C VAL A 89 14.79 3.36 3.73
N ASP A 90 14.42 2.28 4.42
CA ASP A 90 14.88 1.98 5.78
C ASP A 90 16.35 1.54 5.84
N SER A 91 16.91 1.04 4.73
CA SER A 91 18.34 0.70 4.66
C SER A 91 19.24 1.91 4.40
N VAL A 92 18.71 2.97 3.80
CA VAL A 92 19.46 4.19 3.46
C VAL A 92 19.24 5.31 4.48
N LEU A 93 18.04 5.43 5.03
CA LEU A 93 17.67 6.47 5.99
C LEU A 93 17.42 5.87 7.37
N PRO A 94 17.88 6.51 8.46
CA PRO A 94 17.58 6.07 9.82
C PRO A 94 16.13 6.45 10.19
N VAL A 95 15.17 5.70 9.65
CA VAL A 95 13.74 5.94 9.88
C VAL A 95 13.36 5.45 11.28
N LEU A 96 13.06 6.39 12.18
CA LEU A 96 12.53 6.06 13.51
C LEU A 96 11.04 5.69 13.45
N ALA A 97 10.27 6.45 12.66
CA ALA A 97 8.83 6.27 12.52
C ALA A 97 8.38 6.54 11.09
N HIS A 98 7.49 5.67 10.59
CA HIS A 98 6.84 5.83 9.29
C HIS A 98 5.40 6.30 9.49
N ILE A 99 5.01 7.38 8.82
CA ILE A 99 3.64 7.90 8.89
C ILE A 99 2.88 7.41 7.66
N GLY A 100 1.84 6.59 7.86
CA GLY A 100 1.11 5.97 6.77
C GLY A 100 -0.39 5.84 6.99
N GLY A 101 -1.10 5.62 5.89
CA GLY A 101 -2.56 5.43 5.89
C GLY A 101 -2.97 3.99 6.19
N PRO A 102 -4.27 3.70 6.31
CA PRO A 102 -4.73 2.34 6.62
C PRO A 102 -4.41 1.34 5.51
N GLY A 103 -4.42 1.76 4.24
CA GLY A 103 -3.98 0.91 3.12
C GLY A 103 -2.48 0.63 3.17
N GLU A 104 -1.69 1.61 3.63
CA GLU A 104 -0.26 1.40 3.84
C GLU A 104 0.01 0.41 4.95
N THR A 105 -0.64 0.57 6.11
CA THR A 105 -0.45 -0.33 7.26
C THR A 105 -0.55 -1.81 6.87
N SER A 106 -1.49 -2.17 5.99
CA SER A 106 -1.69 -3.55 5.58
C SER A 106 -0.54 -4.10 4.74
N TYR A 107 -0.13 -3.41 3.66
CA TYR A 107 0.98 -3.88 2.85
C TYR A 107 2.33 -3.76 3.58
N TYR A 108 2.42 -2.85 4.55
CA TYR A 108 3.62 -2.64 5.35
C TYR A 108 3.83 -3.79 6.34
N ALA A 109 2.76 -4.35 6.90
CA ALA A 109 2.84 -5.57 7.70
C ALA A 109 3.34 -6.78 6.89
N GLU A 110 3.02 -6.83 5.59
CA GLU A 110 3.43 -7.92 4.69
C GLU A 110 4.95 -7.98 4.45
N VAL A 111 5.68 -6.88 4.64
CA VAL A 111 7.12 -6.81 4.36
C VAL A 111 8.02 -7.01 5.59
N ILE A 112 7.45 -7.05 6.80
CA ILE A 112 8.20 -7.26 8.05
C ILE A 112 9.15 -8.46 7.96
N PRO A 113 8.71 -9.66 7.51
CA PRO A 113 9.60 -10.83 7.47
C PRO A 113 10.79 -10.65 6.53
N SER A 114 10.61 -9.91 5.42
CA SER A 114 11.68 -9.61 4.48
C SER A 114 12.68 -8.61 5.06
N ALA A 115 12.22 -7.59 5.79
CA ALA A 115 13.08 -6.64 6.47
C ALA A 115 13.91 -7.32 7.58
N GLU A 116 13.28 -8.18 8.40
CA GLU A 116 13.96 -8.96 9.44
C GLU A 116 15.04 -9.87 8.86
N TYR A 117 14.74 -10.59 7.77
CA TYR A 117 15.71 -11.45 7.09
C TYR A 117 16.93 -10.67 6.59
N LEU A 118 16.73 -9.43 6.15
CA LEU A 118 17.79 -8.54 5.68
C LEU A 118 18.50 -7.78 6.81
N GLY A 119 18.09 -7.97 8.08
CA GLY A 119 18.64 -7.26 9.23
C GLY A 119 18.34 -5.76 9.23
N ILE A 120 17.27 -5.33 8.54
CA ILE A 120 16.86 -3.93 8.47
C ILE A 120 15.91 -3.64 9.62
N PRO A 121 16.19 -2.64 10.49
CA PRO A 121 15.31 -2.26 11.57
C PRO A 121 13.95 -1.81 11.04
N PHE A 122 12.88 -2.36 11.60
CA PHE A 122 11.53 -1.98 11.23
C PHE A 122 11.08 -0.73 12.03
N PRO A 123 10.65 0.36 11.37
CA PRO A 123 10.29 1.59 12.05
C PRO A 123 8.96 1.46 12.81
N ILE A 124 8.73 2.37 13.76
CA ILE A 124 7.42 2.51 14.39
C ILE A 124 6.42 2.99 13.34
N PHE A 125 5.37 2.22 13.08
CA PHE A 125 4.32 2.64 12.16
C PHE A 125 3.28 3.52 12.86
N LEU A 126 3.18 4.78 12.44
CA LEU A 126 2.19 5.74 12.93
C LEU A 126 1.09 5.93 11.88
N ARG A 127 -0.14 5.59 12.25
CA ARG A 127 -1.30 5.87 11.40
C ARG A 127 -1.66 7.35 11.47
N TYR A 128 -1.69 8.04 10.32
CA TYR A 128 -2.16 9.42 10.30
C TYR A 128 -3.68 9.50 10.57
N THR A 129 -4.09 10.61 11.19
CA THR A 129 -5.50 10.92 11.37
C THR A 129 -6.12 11.32 10.03
N ARG A 130 -7.20 10.65 9.63
CA ARG A 130 -7.99 11.07 8.48
C ARG A 130 -8.82 12.30 8.86
N THR A 131 -8.69 13.37 8.10
CA THR A 131 -9.50 14.57 8.25
C THR A 131 -10.44 14.69 7.06
N PHE A 132 -11.72 14.93 7.33
CA PHE A 132 -12.69 15.32 6.31
C PHE A 132 -12.83 16.84 6.32
N TYR A 133 -12.71 17.46 5.15
CA TYR A 133 -12.86 18.90 4.98
C TYR A 133 -14.14 19.20 4.19
N ASN A 134 -14.92 20.16 4.68
CA ASN A 134 -16.09 20.72 4.00
C ASN A 134 -15.64 21.70 2.91
N THR A 135 -15.11 21.16 1.82
CA THR A 135 -14.74 21.96 0.65
C THR A 135 -16.00 22.48 -0.06
N PRO A 136 -15.91 23.55 -0.86
CA PRO A 136 -17.06 24.07 -1.61
C PRO A 136 -17.76 23.02 -2.48
N TRP A 137 -16.99 22.12 -3.13
CA TRP A 137 -17.54 21.05 -3.96
C TRP A 137 -18.16 19.91 -3.14
N ASN A 138 -17.61 19.56 -1.97
CA ASN A 138 -18.23 18.57 -1.08
C ASN A 138 -19.57 19.10 -0.55
N ASN A 139 -19.64 20.38 -0.18
CA ASN A 139 -20.89 21.02 0.25
C ASN A 139 -21.92 21.10 -0.89
N HIS A 140 -21.47 21.30 -2.12
CA HIS A 140 -22.36 21.28 -3.28
C HIS A 140 -22.92 19.88 -3.52
N GLY A 141 -22.06 18.86 -3.58
CA GLY A 141 -22.49 17.46 -3.73
C GLY A 141 -23.38 16.99 -2.58
N ALA A 142 -23.12 17.45 -1.35
CA ALA A 142 -24.00 17.17 -0.22
C ALA A 142 -25.44 17.72 -0.44
N LYS A 143 -25.57 18.94 -0.98
CA LYS A 143 -26.90 19.49 -1.32
C LYS A 143 -27.61 18.69 -2.40
N GLU A 144 -26.87 18.18 -3.39
CA GLU A 144 -27.43 17.30 -4.42
C GLU A 144 -27.95 16.00 -3.81
N LEU A 145 -27.21 15.42 -2.85
CA LEU A 145 -27.66 14.23 -2.11
C LEU A 145 -28.86 14.53 -1.21
N GLU A 146 -28.91 15.70 -0.56
CA GLU A 146 -30.07 16.15 0.22
C GLU A 146 -31.33 16.27 -0.64
N ILE A 147 -31.23 16.76 -1.88
CA ILE A 147 -32.35 16.81 -2.84
C ILE A 147 -32.87 15.40 -3.17
N LEU A 148 -31.99 14.40 -3.13
CA LEU A 148 -32.33 13.00 -3.36
C LEU A 148 -32.79 12.27 -2.09
N ASP A 149 -32.99 12.99 -0.98
CA ASP A 149 -33.33 12.43 0.34
C ASP A 149 -32.31 11.38 0.81
N LEU A 150 -31.03 11.59 0.45
CA LEU A 150 -29.92 10.73 0.86
C LEU A 150 -29.16 11.36 2.04
N PRO A 151 -28.77 10.58 3.05
CA PRO A 151 -28.05 11.09 4.21
C PRO A 151 -26.63 11.54 3.84
N THR A 152 -26.19 12.64 4.46
CA THR A 152 -24.87 13.23 4.21
C THR A 152 -24.10 13.44 5.51
N LEU A 153 -22.77 13.26 5.47
CA LEU A 153 -21.90 13.52 6.64
C LEU A 153 -21.83 15.00 7.02
N THR A 154 -22.25 15.90 6.13
CA THR A 154 -22.37 17.33 6.40
C THR A 154 -23.61 17.66 7.23
N GLU A 155 -24.59 16.76 7.28
CA GLU A 155 -25.80 16.91 8.10
C GLU A 155 -25.45 16.75 9.60
N LYS A 156 -25.89 17.70 10.41
CA LYS A 156 -25.44 17.86 11.80
C LYS A 156 -25.83 16.67 12.67
N ARG A 157 -27.00 16.08 12.45
CA ARG A 157 -27.49 14.96 13.25
C ARG A 157 -26.66 13.70 12.99
N LEU A 158 -26.40 13.35 11.72
CA LEU A 158 -25.55 12.22 11.37
C LEU A 158 -24.12 12.45 11.87
N PHE A 159 -23.56 13.64 11.65
CA PHE A 159 -22.22 14.00 12.13
C PHE A 159 -22.07 13.84 13.65
N ASN A 160 -23.04 14.36 14.43
CA ASN A 160 -23.04 14.24 15.88
C ASN A 160 -23.21 12.79 16.35
N SER A 161 -24.01 11.99 15.63
CA SER A 161 -24.23 10.59 15.97
C SER A 161 -22.97 9.75 15.75
N ILE A 162 -22.23 10.02 14.67
CA ILE A 162 -20.91 9.41 14.42
C ILE A 162 -19.88 9.90 15.44
N SER A 163 -19.92 11.18 15.82
CA SER A 163 -19.03 11.73 16.86
C SER A 163 -19.24 11.04 18.21
N LEU A 164 -20.51 10.84 18.61
CA LEU A 164 -20.87 10.09 19.81
C LEU A 164 -20.36 8.64 19.76
N TRP A 165 -20.43 8.00 18.59
CA TRP A 165 -19.85 6.66 18.39
C TRP A 165 -18.34 6.65 18.63
N VAL A 166 -17.62 7.64 18.10
CA VAL A 166 -16.16 7.77 18.29
C VAL A 166 -15.81 7.98 19.76
N GLU A 167 -16.55 8.82 20.47
CA GLU A 167 -16.39 9.06 21.91
C GLU A 167 -16.60 7.76 22.71
N GLY A 168 -17.71 7.06 22.47
CA GLY A 168 -18.00 5.78 23.12
C GLY A 168 -16.91 4.74 22.86
N ARG A 169 -16.44 4.61 21.61
CA ARG A 169 -15.34 3.71 21.25
C ARG A 169 -14.03 4.06 21.98
N ASN A 170 -13.66 5.34 22.01
CA ASN A 170 -12.42 5.77 22.65
C ASN A 170 -12.45 5.56 24.18
N ASN A 171 -13.63 5.67 24.79
CA ASN A 171 -13.83 5.46 26.23
C ASN A 171 -14.22 4.01 26.60
N GLN A 172 -14.31 3.11 25.63
CA GLN A 172 -14.79 1.73 25.83
C GLN A 172 -16.19 1.63 26.47
N ASP A 173 -17.06 2.61 26.18
CA ASP A 173 -18.42 2.69 26.70
C ASP A 173 -19.43 2.05 25.73
N SER A 174 -19.85 0.84 26.05
CA SER A 174 -20.81 0.07 25.23
C SER A 174 -22.20 0.68 25.15
N ASP A 175 -22.64 1.40 26.19
CA ASP A 175 -23.98 2.02 26.20
C ASP A 175 -24.01 3.23 25.27
N THR A 176 -22.97 4.06 25.31
CA THR A 176 -22.79 5.19 24.37
C THR A 176 -22.68 4.70 22.93
N ILE A 177 -21.97 3.59 22.67
CA ILE A 177 -21.89 2.98 21.33
C ILE A 177 -23.27 2.52 20.86
N ARG A 178 -24.05 1.87 21.73
CA ARG A 178 -25.42 1.43 21.40
C ARG A 178 -26.33 2.61 21.08
N GLU A 179 -26.29 3.66 21.89
CA GLU A 179 -27.06 4.89 21.64
C GLU A 179 -26.68 5.52 20.30
N ALA A 180 -25.38 5.62 20.00
CA ALA A 180 -24.90 6.16 18.75
C ALA A 180 -25.40 5.34 17.54
N HIS A 181 -25.37 4.00 17.60
CA HIS A 181 -25.93 3.16 16.54
C HIS A 181 -27.43 3.43 16.30
N GLN A 182 -28.22 3.59 17.36
CA GLN A 182 -29.64 3.92 17.23
C GLN A 182 -29.84 5.28 16.55
N LYS A 183 -29.06 6.30 16.93
CA LYS A 183 -29.15 7.64 16.33
C LYS A 183 -28.70 7.67 14.88
N ILE A 184 -27.65 6.91 14.52
CA ILE A 184 -27.19 6.75 13.13
C ILE A 184 -28.30 6.12 12.28
N HIS A 185 -28.93 5.04 12.78
CA HIS A 185 -30.03 4.38 12.07
C HIS A 185 -31.27 5.25 11.86
N GLN A 186 -31.47 6.29 12.67
CA GLN A 186 -32.58 7.22 12.48
C GLN A 186 -32.21 8.45 11.62
N ALA A 187 -30.92 8.63 11.35
CA ALA A 187 -30.38 9.73 10.54
C ALA A 187 -30.06 9.28 9.09
N VAL A 188 -30.13 7.97 8.83
CA VAL A 188 -30.01 7.31 7.52
C VAL A 188 -31.38 6.76 7.15
#